data_AF-A0A3P7L1G9-F1
#
_entry.id   AF-A0A3P7L1G9-F1
#
_cell.length_a   1.000
_cell.length_b   1.000
_cell.length_c   1.000
_cell.angle_alpha   90.00
_cell.angle_beta   90.00
_cell.angle_gamma   90.00
#
_symmetry.space_group_name_H-M   'P 1'
#
loop_
_entity.id
_entity.type
_entity.pdbx_description
1 polymer ?
#
loop_
_entity_poly.entity_id
_entity_poly.type
_entity_poly.pdbx_seq_one_letter_code
_entity_poly.pdbx_strand_id
1 'polypeptide(L)'
;MIFDIVIFNAGTMFPEKSTTTDGIETCLQVNVLGHMYLADALLKNRPPMHNIHFVCVSSTLFKLCGTSWPRWKLPKNASAWAAFFAPKSKSGWRAYALSKFAITLLASQLNRVEGVTAVAVNPGNAVTNVSKNLPQ
;
A
#
# COMPACT_ATOMS: atom_id res chain seq x y z
N MET A 1 -1.83 20.82 13.05
CA MET A 1 -3.02 20.22 12.40
C MET A 1 -3.36 18.96 13.17
N ILE A 2 -4.63 18.74 13.52
CA ILE A 2 -5.05 17.64 14.40
C ILE A 2 -5.87 16.65 13.58
N PHE A 3 -5.51 15.37 13.61
CA PHE A 3 -6.26 14.30 12.97
C PHE A 3 -6.40 13.13 13.94
N ASP A 4 -7.64 12.75 14.23
CA ASP A 4 -7.91 11.58 15.06
C ASP A 4 -7.85 10.28 14.25
N ILE A 5 -8.37 10.33 13.01
CA ILE A 5 -8.46 9.18 12.11
C ILE A 5 -7.98 9.57 10.72
N VAL A 6 -7.13 8.73 10.13
CA VAL A 6 -6.63 8.88 8.77
C VAL A 6 -6.88 7.60 8.00
N ILE A 7 -7.65 7.69 6.91
CA ILE A 7 -8.02 6.52 6.10
C ILE A 7 -7.23 6.56 4.79
N PHE A 8 -6.28 5.65 4.66
CA PHE A 8 -5.52 5.38 3.44
C PHE A 8 -6.35 4.52 2.48
N ASN A 9 -7.35 5.17 1.87
CA ASN A 9 -8.28 4.57 0.91
C ASN A 9 -7.83 4.71 -0.56
N ALA A 10 -7.09 5.77 -0.89
CA ALA A 10 -6.73 6.05 -2.28
C ALA A 10 -6.01 4.86 -2.90
N GLY A 11 -6.47 4.44 -4.09
CA GLY A 11 -5.96 3.24 -4.71
C GLY A 11 -6.24 3.19 -6.21
N THR A 12 -5.30 2.61 -6.93
CA THR A 12 -5.41 2.31 -8.36
C THR A 12 -5.08 0.85 -8.62
N MET A 13 -5.68 0.31 -9.69
CA MET A 13 -5.48 -1.04 -10.19
C MET A 13 -5.44 -0.95 -11.72
N PHE A 14 -4.48 -1.64 -12.35
CA PHE A 14 -4.25 -1.57 -13.81
C PHE A 14 -4.19 -0.13 -14.36
N PRO A 15 -3.27 0.72 -13.85
CA PRO A 15 -3.16 2.09 -14.34
C PRO A 15 -2.72 2.12 -15.82
N GLU A 16 -3.25 3.10 -16.58
CA GLU A 16 -2.89 3.31 -18.00
C GLU A 16 -1.38 3.54 -18.16
N LYS A 17 -0.79 4.35 -17.28
CA LYS A 17 0.65 4.51 -17.15
C LYS A 17 1.15 3.57 -16.06
N SER A 18 2.07 2.68 -16.41
CA SER A 18 2.66 1.74 -15.44
C SER A 18 3.66 2.41 -14.50
N THR A 19 4.19 3.57 -14.90
CA THR A 19 5.20 4.34 -14.15
C THR A 19 4.71 5.79 -13.99
N THR A 20 4.91 6.35 -12.81
CA THR A 20 4.61 7.76 -12.50
C THR A 20 5.68 8.70 -13.09
N THR A 21 5.49 10.00 -12.93
CA THR A 21 6.50 11.02 -13.27
C THR A 21 7.79 10.87 -12.47
N ASP A 22 7.73 10.24 -11.30
CA ASP A 22 8.88 10.01 -10.42
C ASP A 22 9.64 8.71 -10.75
N GLY A 23 9.26 8.01 -11.82
CA GLY A 23 9.91 6.77 -12.23
C GLY A 23 9.53 5.54 -11.39
N ILE A 24 8.49 5.64 -10.55
CA ILE A 24 8.05 4.56 -9.66
C ILE A 24 6.85 3.83 -10.27
N GLU A 25 6.75 2.52 -10.03
CA GLU A 25 5.56 1.74 -10.41
C GLU A 25 4.29 2.36 -9.79
N THR A 26 3.26 2.54 -10.61
CA THR A 26 2.12 3.40 -10.26
C THR A 26 1.25 2.84 -9.14
N CYS A 27 1.00 1.51 -9.08
CA CYS A 27 0.26 0.93 -7.95
C CYS A 27 1.04 1.09 -6.64
N LEU A 28 2.36 0.87 -6.66
CA LEU A 28 3.22 1.04 -5.50
C LEU A 28 3.21 2.49 -5.00
N GLN A 29 3.40 3.46 -5.88
CA GLN A 29 3.47 4.85 -5.45
C GLN A 29 2.12 5.37 -4.94
N VAL A 30 1.04 5.14 -5.70
CA VAL A 30 -0.30 5.64 -5.33
C VAL A 30 -0.83 4.93 -4.10
N ASN A 31 -0.77 3.59 -4.07
CA ASN A 31 -1.45 2.83 -3.03
C ASN A 31 -0.65 2.78 -1.73
N VAL A 32 0.67 3.05 -1.77
CA VAL A 32 1.57 2.81 -0.63
C VAL A 32 2.50 3.99 -0.34
N LEU A 33 3.37 4.39 -1.27
CA LEU A 33 4.42 5.37 -0.93
C LEU A 33 3.86 6.75 -0.61
N GLY A 34 2.81 7.18 -1.34
CA GLY A 34 2.11 8.43 -1.03
C GLY A 34 1.48 8.40 0.36
N HIS A 35 0.85 7.29 0.73
CA HIS A 35 0.29 7.09 2.07
C HIS A 35 1.37 7.03 3.16
N MET A 36 2.49 6.36 2.90
CA MET A 36 3.62 6.28 3.81
C MET A 36 4.25 7.66 4.05
N TYR A 37 4.43 8.44 2.99
CA TYR A 37 4.92 9.82 3.09
C TYR A 37 3.94 10.71 3.87
N LEU A 38 2.64 10.58 3.60
CA LEU A 38 1.61 11.30 4.34
C LEU A 38 1.62 10.90 5.82
N ALA A 39 1.72 9.61 6.16
CA ALA A 39 1.82 9.15 7.54
C ALA A 39 3.00 9.78 8.27
N ASP A 40 4.19 9.76 7.65
CA ASP A 40 5.40 10.37 8.20
C ASP A 40 5.23 11.88 8.44
N ALA A 41 4.67 12.60 7.46
CA ALA A 41 4.37 14.03 7.58
C ALA A 41 3.39 14.31 8.72
N LEU A 42 2.32 13.52 8.85
CA LEU A 42 1.32 13.69 9.92
C LEU A 42 1.91 13.40 11.30
N LEU A 43 2.72 12.35 11.42
CA LEU A 43 3.37 11.98 12.68
C LEU A 43 4.40 13.03 13.12
N LYS A 44 5.15 13.62 12.18
CA LYS A 44 6.11 14.69 12.48
C LYS A 44 5.45 16.01 12.92
N ASN A 45 4.22 16.26 12.45
CA ASN A 45 3.51 17.51 12.71
C ASN A 45 2.37 17.37 13.73
N ARG A 46 2.23 16.22 14.39
CA ARG A 46 1.20 16.02 15.40
C ARG A 46 1.55 16.74 16.71
N PRO A 47 0.56 17.28 17.44
CA PRO A 47 0.80 17.81 18.77
C PRO A 47 1.37 16.75 19.72
N PRO A 48 2.15 17.15 20.75
CA PRO A 48 2.56 16.23 21.81
C PRO A 48 1.35 15.51 22.41
N MET A 49 1.50 14.21 22.69
CA MET A 49 0.44 13.35 23.27
C MET A 49 -0.81 13.14 22.41
N HIS A 50 -0.85 13.64 21.16
CA HIS A 50 -2.00 13.43 20.28
C HIS A 50 -1.96 12.05 19.63
N ASN A 51 -3.01 11.26 19.84
CA ASN A 51 -3.13 9.92 19.28
C ASN A 51 -3.73 9.95 17.87
N ILE A 52 -3.25 9.07 16.99
CA ILE A 52 -3.77 8.93 15.62
C ILE A 52 -4.16 7.48 15.34
N HIS A 53 -5.34 7.27 14.76
CA HIS A 53 -5.77 5.98 14.23
C HIS A 53 -5.63 5.94 12.71
N PHE A 54 -4.81 5.03 12.18
CA PHE A 54 -4.67 4.81 10.74
C PHE A 54 -5.48 3.60 10.27
N VAL A 55 -6.26 3.78 9.21
CA VAL A 55 -6.97 2.70 8.52
C VAL A 55 -6.38 2.52 7.13
N CYS A 56 -5.74 1.38 6.90
CA CYS A 56 -5.10 1.03 5.64
C CYS A 56 -6.01 0.15 4.80
N VAL A 57 -6.55 0.67 3.70
CA VAL A 57 -7.46 -0.12 2.82
C VAL A 57 -6.66 -1.06 1.93
N SER A 58 -6.63 -2.33 2.34
CA SER A 58 -5.95 -3.45 1.68
C SER A 58 -6.90 -4.21 0.73
N SER A 59 -6.57 -5.46 0.39
CA SER A 59 -7.37 -6.38 -0.43
C SER A 59 -6.94 -7.83 -0.17
N THR A 60 -7.85 -8.80 -0.23
CA THR A 60 -7.52 -10.25 -0.17
C THR A 60 -6.44 -10.68 -1.17
N LEU A 61 -6.27 -9.94 -2.27
CA LEU A 61 -5.19 -10.17 -3.23
C LEU A 61 -3.79 -10.07 -2.63
N PHE A 62 -3.61 -9.44 -1.47
CA PHE A 62 -2.32 -9.44 -0.76
C PHE A 62 -1.80 -10.87 -0.50
N LYS A 63 -2.71 -11.85 -0.33
CA LYS A 63 -2.37 -13.27 -0.07
C LYS A 63 -1.63 -13.93 -1.24
N LEU A 64 -1.70 -13.35 -2.44
CA LEU A 64 -0.93 -13.81 -3.59
C LEU A 64 0.57 -13.48 -3.44
N CYS A 65 0.95 -12.60 -2.51
CA CYS A 65 2.33 -12.34 -2.11
C CYS A 65 2.64 -13.13 -0.83
N GLY A 66 3.33 -14.26 -0.93
CA GLY A 66 3.62 -15.09 0.23
C GLY A 66 4.06 -16.51 -0.13
N THR A 67 4.11 -17.38 0.88
CA THR A 67 4.49 -18.80 0.72
C THR A 67 3.44 -19.61 -0.03
N SER A 68 2.18 -19.18 0.01
CA SER A 68 1.04 -19.90 -0.56
C SER A 68 0.88 -19.76 -2.08
N TRP A 69 1.57 -18.82 -2.73
CA TRP A 69 1.50 -18.64 -4.19
C TRP A 69 2.85 -18.88 -4.87
N PRO A 70 3.00 -19.96 -5.67
CA PRO A 70 4.31 -20.41 -6.16
C PRO A 70 5.02 -19.40 -7.06
N ARG A 71 4.29 -18.50 -7.73
CA ARG A 71 4.86 -17.52 -8.67
C ARG A 71 5.44 -16.26 -8.01
N TRP A 72 5.00 -15.85 -6.81
CA TRP A 72 5.34 -14.53 -6.23
C TRP A 72 5.91 -14.64 -4.81
N LYS A 73 6.96 -15.46 -4.66
CA LYS A 73 7.70 -15.60 -3.40
C LYS A 73 8.29 -14.27 -2.96
N LEU A 74 8.15 -13.95 -1.68
CA LEU A 74 8.73 -12.75 -1.08
C LEU A 74 10.26 -12.86 -0.99
N PRO A 75 11.00 -11.74 -1.13
CA PRO A 75 12.44 -11.73 -0.91
C PRO A 75 12.78 -12.14 0.54
N LYS A 76 13.84 -12.95 0.70
CA LYS A 76 14.38 -13.31 2.02
C LYS A 76 15.37 -12.27 2.56
N ASN A 77 16.04 -11.55 1.66
CA ASN A 77 17.12 -10.62 1.99
C ASN A 77 16.67 -9.18 1.80
N ALA A 78 17.09 -8.28 2.70
CA ALA A 78 16.77 -6.85 2.65
C ALA A 78 17.14 -6.21 1.28
N SER A 79 18.33 -6.52 0.76
CA SER A 79 18.85 -5.98 -0.51
C SER A 79 18.00 -6.35 -1.74
N ALA A 80 17.23 -7.44 -1.68
CA ALA A 80 16.42 -7.90 -2.79
C ALA A 80 15.04 -7.22 -2.87
N TRP A 81 14.63 -6.49 -1.82
CA TRP A 81 13.33 -5.81 -1.81
C TRP A 81 13.24 -4.65 -2.80
N ALA A 82 14.31 -3.86 -2.94
CA ALA A 82 14.35 -2.76 -3.92
C ALA A 82 14.12 -3.30 -5.35
N ALA A 83 14.82 -4.37 -5.72
CA ALA A 83 14.64 -5.04 -7.00
C ALA A 83 13.25 -5.70 -7.14
N PHE A 84 12.67 -6.18 -6.04
CA PHE A 84 11.36 -6.83 -6.04
C PHE A 84 10.20 -5.87 -6.36
N PHE A 85 10.34 -4.63 -5.91
CA PHE A 85 9.43 -3.51 -6.16
C PHE A 85 9.80 -2.69 -7.41
N ALA A 86 10.90 -3.02 -8.09
CA ALA A 86 11.34 -2.30 -9.27
C ALA A 86 10.26 -2.35 -10.37
N PRO A 87 10.09 -1.24 -11.13
CA PRO A 87 9.12 -1.17 -12.20
C PRO A 87 9.34 -2.30 -13.21
N LYS A 88 8.28 -3.04 -13.52
CA LYS A 88 8.27 -3.95 -14.68
C LYS A 88 7.54 -3.27 -15.82
N SER A 89 7.81 -3.72 -17.04
CA SER A 89 7.27 -3.13 -18.28
C SER A 89 5.73 -3.01 -18.33
N LYS A 90 5.00 -3.71 -17.45
CA LYS A 90 3.55 -3.57 -17.27
C LYS A 90 3.15 -3.66 -15.80
N SER A 91 2.34 -2.71 -15.34
CA SER A 91 1.54 -2.86 -14.11
C SER A 91 0.44 -3.89 -14.33
N GLY A 92 0.00 -4.57 -13.27
CA GLY A 92 -1.03 -5.60 -13.35
C GLY A 92 -1.27 -6.30 -12.03
N TRP A 93 -1.84 -7.52 -12.07
CA TRP A 93 -2.22 -8.28 -10.87
C TRP A 93 -1.11 -8.36 -9.82
N ARG A 94 0.13 -8.63 -10.25
CA ARG A 94 1.28 -8.71 -9.34
C ARG A 94 1.55 -7.37 -8.66
N ALA A 95 1.57 -6.27 -9.41
CA ALA A 95 1.86 -4.94 -8.88
C ALA A 95 0.79 -4.50 -7.87
N TYR A 96 -0.48 -4.74 -8.22
CA TYR A 96 -1.59 -4.46 -7.33
C TYR A 96 -1.54 -5.33 -6.06
N ALA A 97 -1.41 -6.66 -6.19
CA ALA A 97 -1.29 -7.58 -5.05
C ALA A 97 -0.13 -7.19 -4.13
N LEU A 98 1.01 -6.84 -4.72
CA LEU A 98 2.20 -6.40 -4.00
C LEU A 98 1.97 -5.06 -3.27
N SER A 99 1.27 -4.11 -3.88
CA SER A 99 0.89 -2.85 -3.22
C SER A 99 -0.05 -3.10 -2.03
N LYS A 100 -0.99 -4.06 -2.16
CA LYS A 100 -1.93 -4.42 -1.10
C LYS A 100 -1.26 -5.22 0.02
N PHE A 101 -0.21 -5.97 -0.29
CA PHE A 101 0.69 -6.54 0.72
C PHE A 101 1.49 -5.46 1.45
N ALA A 102 2.08 -4.52 0.73
CA ALA A 102 2.89 -3.45 1.31
C ALA A 102 2.09 -2.49 2.19
N ILE A 103 0.85 -2.13 1.84
CA ILE A 103 0.01 -1.29 2.72
C ILE A 103 -0.39 -2.03 4.01
N THR A 104 -0.55 -3.36 3.97
CA THR A 104 -0.76 -4.16 5.18
C THR A 104 0.49 -4.16 6.08
N LEU A 105 1.69 -4.22 5.49
CA LEU A 105 2.94 -4.05 6.24
C LEU A 105 3.06 -2.65 6.84
N LEU A 106 2.66 -1.60 6.10
CA LEU A 106 2.65 -0.23 6.62
C LEU A 106 1.75 -0.13 7.85
N ALA A 107 0.54 -0.69 7.84
CA ALA A 107 -0.34 -0.74 9.01
C ALA A 107 0.36 -1.41 10.21
N SER A 108 1.02 -2.55 9.98
CA SER A 108 1.76 -3.25 11.04
C SER A 108 2.92 -2.44 11.61
N GLN A 109 3.62 -1.65 10.78
CA GLN A 109 4.69 -0.76 11.24
C GLN A 109 4.15 0.46 11.99
N LEU A 110 3.09 1.10 11.49
CA LEU A 110 2.47 2.24 12.14
C LEU A 110 1.91 1.87 13.53
N ASN A 111 1.38 0.65 13.69
CA ASN A 111 0.88 0.15 14.96
C ASN A 111 1.98 -0.08 16.03
N ARG A 112 3.26 0.15 15.70
CA ARG A 112 4.39 0.10 16.64
C ARG A 112 4.81 1.49 17.12
N VAL A 113 4.24 2.55 16.56
CA VAL A 113 4.55 3.93 16.93
C VAL A 113 3.74 4.31 18.16
N GLU A 114 4.39 4.93 19.16
CA GLU A 114 3.70 5.41 20.36
C GLU A 114 2.62 6.44 20.01
N GLY A 115 1.47 6.32 20.68
CA GLY A 115 0.29 7.14 20.39
C GLY A 115 -0.32 6.87 19.01
N VAL A 116 -0.07 5.72 18.41
CA VAL A 116 -0.68 5.32 17.14
C VAL A 116 -1.36 3.98 17.28
N THR A 117 -2.54 3.87 16.69
CA THR A 117 -3.15 2.58 16.38
C THR A 117 -3.31 2.47 14.87
N ALA A 118 -3.09 1.30 14.31
CA ALA A 118 -3.23 1.11 12.87
C ALA A 118 -3.77 -0.27 12.51
N VAL A 119 -4.72 -0.29 11.60
CA VAL A 119 -5.38 -1.51 11.12
C VAL A 119 -5.38 -1.59 9.60
N ALA A 120 -5.36 -2.81 9.07
CA ALA A 120 -5.56 -3.06 7.64
C ALA A 120 -6.94 -3.70 7.42
N VAL A 121 -7.71 -3.17 6.48
CA VAL A 121 -9.06 -3.65 6.15
C VAL A 121 -9.13 -4.14 4.71
N ASN A 122 -9.78 -5.26 4.48
CA ASN A 122 -10.16 -5.70 3.13
C ASN A 122 -11.65 -5.39 2.92
N PRO A 123 -12.02 -4.51 1.97
CA PRO A 123 -13.42 -4.13 1.74
C PRO A 123 -14.23 -5.19 0.97
N GLY A 124 -13.62 -6.31 0.57
CA GLY A 124 -14.28 -7.33 -0.26
C GLY A 124 -14.41 -6.90 -1.72
N ASN A 125 -15.38 -7.48 -2.42
CA ASN A 125 -15.63 -7.22 -3.84
C ASN A 125 -16.53 -5.99 -4.03
N ALA A 126 -15.98 -4.81 -3.73
CA ALA A 126 -16.67 -3.54 -3.96
C ALA A 126 -16.69 -3.19 -5.46
N VAL A 127 -17.88 -2.96 -6.02
CA VAL A 127 -18.03 -2.49 -7.41
C VAL A 127 -17.74 -0.99 -7.43
N THR A 128 -16.55 -0.62 -7.94
CA THR A 128 -16.10 0.77 -8.02
C THR A 128 -15.30 0.99 -9.30
N ASN A 129 -14.99 2.25 -9.61
CA ASN A 129 -14.14 2.60 -10.76
C ASN A 129 -12.68 2.15 -10.62
N VAL A 130 -12.27 1.52 -9.50
CA VAL A 130 -10.90 1.00 -9.36
C VAL A 130 -10.61 -0.14 -10.34
N SER A 131 -11.63 -0.89 -10.75
CA SER A 131 -11.53 -2.03 -11.67
C SER A 131 -11.73 -1.68 -13.14
N LYS A 132 -11.88 -0.39 -13.48
CA LYS A 132 -12.24 0.08 -14.83
C LYS A 132 -11.27 -0.35 -15.94
N ASN A 133 -10.02 -0.60 -15.59
CA ASN A 133 -8.94 -0.95 -16.52
C ASN A 133 -8.56 -2.43 -16.48
N LEU A 134 -9.39 -3.28 -15.87
CA LEU A 134 -9.17 -4.73 -15.91
C LEU A 134 -9.20 -5.23 -17.36
N PRO A 135 -8.27 -6.12 -17.76
CA PRO A 135 -8.38 -6.81 -19.05
C PRO A 135 -9.70 -7.59 -19.12
N GLN A 136 -10.41 -7.46 -20.25
CA GLN A 136 -11.60 -8.26 -20.55
C GLN A 136 -11.22 -9.70 -20.90
#